data_AF-A0A537HBV6-F1
#
_entry.id   AF-A0A537HBV6-F1
#
_cell.length_a   1.000
_cell.length_b   1.000
_cell.length_c   1.000
_cell.angle_alpha   90.00
_cell.angle_beta   90.00
_cell.angle_gamma   90.00
#
_symmetry.space_group_name_H-M   'P 1'
#
loop_
_entity.id
_entity.type
_entity.pdbx_description
1 polymer ?
#
loop_
_entity_poly.entity_id
_entity_poly.type
_entity_poly.pdbx_seq_one_letter_code
_entity_poly.pdbx_strand_id
1 'polypeptide(L)'
;MTSHREAPKISKDPVADNTDLYAFVSPDKPDSVTILANYVPLEEPAGGPNFNAFGDDVLYEIIIDNNGDGIENITYQFRFKTKIGNPDTFLYNTGPITSLSDSSWNVKQFYSVTKVRGPRRSGSSTVLGNNLPTPPVNIGPRSTPNYTDLANAAVNTLSDGSNVFAGQRDEAFYVDLGSIFDLGTLRPFQNLHLIPTPAAPGVDTTKGFSVHSIAIRVPKS
;
A
#
# COMPACT_ATOMS: atom_id res chain seq x y z
N MET A 1 -0.78 -8.41 18.35
CA MET A 1 0.22 -8.87 17.35
C MET A 1 0.61 -7.65 16.54
N THR A 2 1.90 -7.46 16.28
CA THR A 2 2.35 -6.39 15.38
C THR A 2 2.04 -6.76 13.94
N SER A 3 1.71 -5.76 13.12
CA SER A 3 1.41 -5.87 11.69
C SER A 3 2.65 -5.80 10.80
N HIS A 4 3.80 -5.41 11.37
CA HIS A 4 5.08 -5.32 10.68
C HIS A 4 5.84 -6.65 10.71
N ARG A 5 6.71 -6.87 9.72
CA ARG A 5 7.47 -8.11 9.48
C ARG A 5 8.24 -8.66 10.67
N GLU A 6 8.57 -7.85 11.69
CA GLU A 6 9.26 -8.33 12.88
C GLU A 6 8.36 -9.25 13.74
N ALA A 7 7.05 -9.32 13.48
CA ALA A 7 6.20 -10.40 13.98
C ALA A 7 6.51 -11.73 13.26
N PRO A 8 6.75 -12.84 13.99
CA PRO A 8 7.03 -14.16 13.40
C PRO A 8 5.95 -14.74 12.46
N LYS A 9 4.72 -14.23 12.54
CA LYS A 9 3.62 -14.65 11.64
C LYS A 9 3.59 -13.82 10.36
N ILE A 10 3.86 -12.53 10.44
CA ILE A 10 3.88 -11.62 9.29
C ILE A 10 5.13 -11.86 8.44
N SER A 11 6.26 -12.23 9.03
CA SER A 11 7.46 -12.61 8.27
C SER A 11 7.28 -13.78 7.29
N LYS A 12 6.23 -14.59 7.49
CA LYS A 12 5.86 -15.71 6.63
C LYS A 12 4.71 -15.40 5.67
N ASP A 13 4.15 -14.20 5.75
CA ASP A 13 3.07 -13.69 4.91
C ASP A 13 3.45 -12.28 4.42
N PRO A 14 4.35 -12.18 3.43
CA PRO A 14 4.95 -10.91 3.02
C PRO A 14 3.93 -9.92 2.46
N VAL A 15 2.78 -10.39 1.96
CA VAL A 15 1.72 -9.52 1.44
C VAL A 15 0.87 -8.91 2.56
N ALA A 16 0.96 -9.44 3.78
CA ALA A 16 0.33 -8.88 4.99
C ALA A 16 1.28 -7.97 5.78
N ASP A 17 2.50 -7.75 5.30
CA ASP A 17 3.51 -6.90 5.93
C ASP A 17 3.12 -5.43 5.80
N ASN A 18 2.65 -4.85 6.90
CA ASN A 18 2.30 -3.44 6.99
C ASN A 18 3.53 -2.64 7.41
N THR A 19 3.92 -1.66 6.58
CA THR A 19 5.07 -0.80 6.86
C THR A 19 4.63 0.37 7.75
N ASP A 20 3.67 1.17 7.26
CA ASP A 20 3.31 2.45 7.85
C ASP A 20 1.82 2.73 7.73
N LEU A 21 1.32 3.58 8.64
CA LEU A 21 0.00 4.18 8.60
C LEU A 21 0.13 5.70 8.76
N TYR A 22 -0.44 6.45 7.82
CA TYR A 22 -0.53 7.91 7.88
C TYR A 22 -1.99 8.33 7.93
N ALA A 23 -2.32 9.27 8.81
CA ALA A 23 -3.65 9.87 8.88
C ALA A 23 -3.51 11.38 9.06
N PHE A 24 -4.12 12.15 8.16
CA PHE A 24 -4.01 13.60 8.17
C PHE A 24 -5.25 14.27 7.59
N VAL A 25 -5.50 15.51 8.01
CA VAL A 25 -6.49 16.38 7.37
C VAL A 25 -6.05 16.64 5.95
N SER A 26 -6.89 16.33 4.96
CA SER A 26 -6.53 16.51 3.55
C SER A 26 -6.29 18.01 3.28
N PRO A 27 -5.09 18.44 2.85
CA PRO A 27 -4.77 19.86 2.68
C PRO A 27 -5.62 20.54 1.59
N ASP A 28 -6.01 19.78 0.58
CA ASP A 28 -6.86 20.20 -0.54
C ASP A 28 -8.36 20.14 -0.23
N LYS A 29 -8.75 19.41 0.82
CA LYS A 29 -10.14 19.22 1.25
C LYS A 29 -10.22 19.16 2.79
N PRO A 30 -10.13 20.31 3.49
CA PRO A 30 -9.94 20.34 4.94
C PRO A 30 -11.10 19.80 5.79
N ASP A 31 -12.27 19.56 5.21
CA ASP A 31 -13.43 18.88 5.81
C ASP A 31 -13.32 17.34 5.73
N SER A 32 -12.19 16.81 5.24
CA SER A 32 -11.92 15.38 5.12
C SER A 32 -10.62 14.95 5.78
N VAL A 33 -10.51 13.64 6.03
CA VAL A 33 -9.30 12.96 6.50
C VAL A 33 -8.84 12.01 5.41
N THR A 34 -7.56 12.07 5.06
CA THR A 34 -6.88 11.05 4.25
C THR A 34 -6.19 10.08 5.19
N ILE A 35 -6.42 8.78 4.96
CA ILE A 35 -5.72 7.69 5.64
C ILE A 35 -5.00 6.86 4.57
N LEU A 36 -3.71 6.61 4.79
CA LEU A 36 -2.85 5.79 3.94
C LEU A 36 -2.32 4.63 4.78
N ALA A 37 -2.57 3.39 4.35
CA ALA A 37 -2.00 2.19 4.93
C ALA A 37 -1.08 1.53 3.90
N ASN A 38 0.21 1.46 4.21
CA ASN A 38 1.24 0.93 3.31
C ASN A 38 1.56 -0.52 3.66
N TYR A 39 1.80 -1.32 2.63
CA TYR A 39 2.11 -2.74 2.71
C TYR A 39 3.21 -3.08 1.70
N VAL A 40 3.85 -4.23 1.88
CA VAL A 40 4.86 -4.77 0.96
C VAL A 40 6.02 -3.77 0.79
N PRO A 41 6.98 -3.74 1.72
CA PRO A 41 8.09 -2.80 1.67
C PRO A 41 9.05 -3.09 0.51
N LEU A 42 9.82 -2.05 0.13
CA LEU A 42 11.01 -2.18 -0.71
C LEU A 42 10.74 -2.86 -2.07
N GLU A 43 9.68 -2.43 -2.74
CA GLU A 43 9.34 -2.93 -4.06
C GLU A 43 10.27 -2.34 -5.12
N GLU A 44 11.23 -3.15 -5.56
CA GLU A 44 12.11 -2.78 -6.66
C GLU A 44 11.33 -2.82 -7.99
N PRO A 45 11.28 -1.74 -8.78
CA PRO A 45 10.58 -1.73 -10.07
C PRO A 45 11.04 -2.84 -11.03
N ALA A 46 12.34 -3.13 -11.04
CA ALA A 46 12.94 -4.20 -11.84
C ALA A 46 12.90 -5.58 -11.16
N GLY A 47 12.39 -5.67 -9.93
CA GLY A 47 12.38 -6.88 -9.12
C GLY A 47 11.55 -8.01 -9.74
N GLY A 48 10.49 -7.68 -10.48
CA GLY A 48 9.66 -8.64 -11.21
C GLY A 48 8.18 -8.29 -11.11
N PRO A 49 7.42 -8.33 -12.21
CA PRO A 49 6.07 -7.78 -12.24
C PRO A 49 5.03 -8.61 -11.46
N ASN A 50 5.37 -9.86 -11.13
CA ASN A 50 4.48 -10.80 -10.44
C ASN A 50 4.78 -10.90 -8.93
N PHE A 51 5.72 -10.12 -8.39
CA PHE A 51 6.15 -10.23 -6.99
C PHE A 51 5.34 -9.34 -6.04
N ASN A 52 4.82 -8.22 -6.55
CA ASN A 52 4.16 -7.21 -5.73
C ASN A 52 2.67 -7.17 -6.08
N ALA A 53 1.84 -7.62 -5.14
CA ALA A 53 0.39 -7.54 -5.20
C ALA A 53 -0.18 -7.63 -3.78
N PHE A 54 -1.41 -7.17 -3.56
CA PHE A 54 -2.11 -7.49 -2.33
C PHE A 54 -2.48 -8.99 -2.31
N GLY A 55 -2.56 -9.57 -1.11
CA GLY A 55 -2.96 -10.97 -0.92
C GLY A 55 -4.45 -11.18 -1.20
N ASP A 56 -4.77 -12.18 -2.01
CA ASP A 56 -6.16 -12.57 -2.32
C ASP A 56 -6.87 -13.21 -1.11
N ASP A 57 -6.13 -13.73 -0.13
CA ASP A 57 -6.59 -14.37 1.09
C ASP A 57 -6.55 -13.44 2.34
N VAL A 58 -5.94 -12.28 2.21
CA VAL A 58 -5.79 -11.30 3.31
C VAL A 58 -7.04 -10.43 3.45
N LEU A 59 -7.41 -10.11 4.69
CA LEU A 59 -8.37 -9.06 5.01
C LEU A 59 -7.59 -7.83 5.47
N TYR A 60 -7.56 -6.79 4.64
CA TYR A 60 -6.95 -5.52 5.03
C TYR A 60 -8.00 -4.65 5.71
N GLU A 61 -7.69 -4.10 6.87
CA GLU A 61 -8.61 -3.28 7.65
C GLU A 61 -7.96 -1.97 8.09
N ILE A 62 -8.67 -0.86 7.92
CA ILE A 62 -8.42 0.40 8.62
C ILE A 62 -9.47 0.50 9.73
N ILE A 63 -9.02 0.43 10.97
CA ILE A 63 -9.86 0.38 12.17
C ILE A 63 -9.79 1.75 12.86
N ILE A 64 -10.94 2.38 13.08
CA ILE A 64 -11.05 3.75 13.58
C ILE A 64 -11.90 3.74 14.85
N ASP A 65 -11.27 4.10 15.96
CA ASP A 65 -11.92 4.63 17.16
C ASP A 65 -11.86 6.16 17.09
N ASN A 66 -13.02 6.80 17.00
CA ASN A 66 -13.16 8.26 16.92
C ASN A 66 -13.87 8.86 18.15
N ASN A 67 -14.12 8.08 19.21
CA ASN A 67 -14.68 8.57 20.47
C ASN A 67 -13.74 8.34 21.68
N GLY A 68 -12.66 7.58 21.51
CA GLY A 68 -11.60 7.36 22.49
C GLY A 68 -11.92 6.33 23.57
N ASP A 69 -12.92 5.46 23.36
CA ASP A 69 -13.28 4.40 24.30
C ASP A 69 -12.49 3.09 24.12
N GLY A 70 -11.62 3.02 23.10
CA GLY A 70 -10.83 1.84 22.75
C GLY A 70 -11.61 0.78 21.97
N ILE A 71 -12.84 1.08 21.55
CA ILE A 71 -13.69 0.22 20.73
C ILE A 71 -13.89 0.90 19.38
N GLU A 72 -13.61 0.18 18.30
CA GLU A 72 -13.76 0.73 16.97
C GLU A 72 -15.21 1.12 16.66
N ASN A 73 -15.38 2.32 16.10
CA ASN A 73 -16.68 2.83 15.67
C ASN A 73 -16.87 2.67 14.16
N ILE A 74 -15.76 2.71 13.40
CA ILE A 74 -15.76 2.56 11.95
C ILE A 74 -14.62 1.63 11.55
N THR A 75 -14.90 0.66 10.68
CA THR A 75 -13.85 -0.13 10.01
C THR A 75 -14.06 -0.08 8.50
N TYR A 76 -12.99 0.21 7.75
CA TYR A 76 -12.96 0.01 6.30
C TYR A 76 -12.22 -1.28 5.99
N GLN A 77 -12.90 -2.21 5.33
CA GLN A 77 -12.41 -3.53 4.96
C GLN A 77 -12.15 -3.59 3.45
N PHE A 78 -10.97 -4.10 3.08
CA PHE A 78 -10.55 -4.28 1.70
C PHE A 78 -10.27 -5.76 1.43
N ARG A 79 -10.81 -6.25 0.32
CA ARG A 79 -10.58 -7.61 -0.17
C ARG A 79 -10.15 -7.53 -1.62
N PHE A 80 -9.05 -8.20 -1.92
CA PHE A 80 -8.45 -8.20 -3.25
C PHE A 80 -8.70 -9.53 -3.95
N LYS A 81 -8.73 -9.47 -5.28
CA LYS A 81 -8.85 -10.65 -6.12
C LYS A 81 -8.05 -10.45 -7.39
N THR A 82 -7.18 -11.41 -7.66
CA THR A 82 -6.40 -11.46 -8.88
C THR A 82 -7.17 -12.17 -9.99
N LYS A 83 -7.10 -11.63 -11.20
CA LYS A 83 -7.67 -12.20 -12.41
C LYS A 83 -6.59 -12.29 -13.48
N ILE A 84 -6.33 -13.52 -13.91
CA ILE A 84 -5.47 -13.83 -15.05
C ILE A 84 -6.35 -13.86 -16.30
N GLY A 85 -6.01 -13.04 -17.31
CA GLY A 85 -6.76 -12.97 -18.57
C GLY A 85 -6.48 -14.16 -19.48
N ASN A 86 -5.20 -14.43 -19.73
CA ASN A 86 -4.68 -15.52 -20.55
C ASN A 86 -3.83 -16.46 -19.66
N PRO A 87 -4.35 -17.65 -19.31
CA PRO A 87 -3.63 -18.62 -18.50
C PRO A 87 -2.51 -19.36 -19.27
N ASP A 88 -2.47 -19.25 -20.60
CA ASP A 88 -1.48 -19.93 -21.46
C ASP A 88 -0.14 -19.17 -21.51
N THR A 89 0.01 -18.09 -20.74
CA THR A 89 1.26 -17.35 -20.59
C THR A 89 1.51 -16.99 -19.14
N PHE A 90 2.78 -17.08 -18.72
CA PHE A 90 3.24 -16.64 -17.41
C PHE A 90 3.52 -15.12 -17.35
N LEU A 91 3.47 -14.44 -18.50
CA LEU A 91 3.79 -13.02 -18.59
C LEU A 91 2.70 -12.16 -17.91
N TYR A 92 3.15 -11.19 -17.13
CA TYR A 92 2.28 -10.17 -16.52
C TYR A 92 1.57 -9.31 -17.58
N ASN A 93 2.29 -9.00 -18.66
CA ASN A 93 1.80 -8.26 -19.81
C ASN A 93 2.52 -8.73 -21.08
N THR A 94 1.82 -8.68 -22.21
CA THR A 94 2.33 -9.10 -23.53
C THR A 94 2.73 -7.93 -24.42
N GLY A 95 2.56 -6.70 -23.92
CA GLY A 95 2.86 -5.43 -24.56
C GLY A 95 2.73 -4.27 -23.57
N PRO A 96 2.99 -3.02 -23.98
CA PRO A 96 2.82 -1.86 -23.12
C PRO A 96 1.39 -1.77 -22.57
N ILE A 97 1.26 -1.38 -21.31
CA ILE A 97 -0.01 -1.10 -20.65
C ILE A 97 -0.21 0.41 -20.66
N THR A 98 -1.23 0.86 -21.39
CA THR A 98 -1.54 2.29 -21.56
C THR A 98 -2.85 2.71 -20.92
N SER A 99 -3.66 1.74 -20.47
CA SER A 99 -4.90 1.96 -19.74
C SER A 99 -5.24 0.77 -18.85
N LEU A 100 -6.17 0.95 -17.89
CA LEU A 100 -6.60 -0.15 -17.01
C LEU A 100 -7.37 -1.26 -17.76
N SER A 101 -7.89 -0.96 -18.94
CA SER A 101 -8.60 -1.92 -19.80
C SER A 101 -7.72 -2.51 -20.91
N ASP A 102 -6.42 -2.17 -20.96
CA ASP A 102 -5.50 -2.62 -22.02
C ASP A 102 -5.51 -4.14 -22.15
N SER A 103 -5.60 -4.63 -23.40
CA SER A 103 -5.61 -6.05 -23.72
C SER A 103 -4.24 -6.70 -23.50
N SER A 104 -3.18 -5.89 -23.50
CA SER A 104 -1.81 -6.35 -23.25
C SER A 104 -1.60 -6.70 -21.77
N TRP A 105 -2.46 -6.21 -20.87
CA TRP A 105 -2.35 -6.46 -19.43
C TRP A 105 -3.02 -7.78 -19.04
N ASN A 106 -2.23 -8.76 -18.63
CA ASN A 106 -2.70 -10.13 -18.36
C ASN A 106 -3.14 -10.34 -16.91
N VAL A 107 -2.31 -9.95 -15.94
CA VAL A 107 -2.56 -10.20 -14.50
C VAL A 107 -3.11 -8.94 -13.85
N LYS A 108 -4.42 -8.88 -13.66
CA LYS A 108 -5.13 -7.72 -13.11
C LYS A 108 -5.57 -8.01 -11.67
N GLN A 109 -5.54 -7.02 -10.80
CA GLN A 109 -6.12 -7.13 -9.47
C GLN A 109 -7.29 -6.15 -9.31
N PHE A 110 -8.33 -6.62 -8.63
CA PHE A 110 -9.51 -5.84 -8.30
C PHE A 110 -9.79 -5.93 -6.81
N TYR A 111 -10.51 -4.97 -6.27
CA TYR A 111 -10.88 -4.97 -4.86
C TYR A 111 -12.29 -4.46 -4.59
N SER A 112 -12.79 -4.83 -3.41
CA SER A 112 -14.01 -4.27 -2.83
C SER A 112 -13.68 -3.46 -1.58
N VAL A 113 -14.49 -2.46 -1.29
CA VAL A 113 -14.43 -1.67 -0.05
C VAL A 113 -15.75 -1.84 0.70
N THR A 114 -15.66 -2.26 1.95
CA THR A 114 -16.81 -2.43 2.84
C THR A 114 -16.61 -1.57 4.08
N LYS A 115 -17.63 -0.80 4.47
CA LYS A 115 -17.65 -0.03 5.71
C LYS A 115 -18.47 -0.75 6.75
N VAL A 116 -17.90 -0.98 7.91
CA VAL A 116 -18.57 -1.49 9.10
C VAL A 116 -18.74 -0.33 10.09
N ARG A 117 -19.96 -0.11 10.57
CA ARG A 117 -20.27 0.84 11.66
C ARG A 117 -20.56 0.07 12.95
N GLY A 118 -19.86 0.43 14.02
CA GLY A 118 -19.80 -0.33 15.28
C GLY A 118 -18.68 -1.39 15.25
N PRO A 119 -18.68 -2.34 16.21
CA PRO A 119 -17.61 -3.32 16.33
C PRO A 119 -17.39 -4.11 15.04
N ARG A 120 -16.14 -4.25 14.57
CA ARG A 120 -15.78 -4.73 13.22
C ARG A 120 -16.32 -6.12 12.86
N ARG A 121 -16.68 -6.94 13.87
CA ARG A 121 -17.17 -8.32 13.70
C ARG A 121 -18.69 -8.47 13.78
N SER A 122 -19.40 -7.50 14.34
CA SER A 122 -20.84 -7.58 14.61
C SER A 122 -21.63 -6.33 14.23
N GLY A 123 -20.94 -5.26 13.85
CA GLY A 123 -21.51 -3.99 13.43
C GLY A 123 -22.24 -4.10 12.09
N SER A 124 -22.94 -3.02 11.74
CA SER A 124 -23.68 -2.94 10.48
C SER A 124 -22.71 -2.72 9.32
N SER A 125 -22.80 -3.58 8.30
CA SER A 125 -21.89 -3.59 7.15
C SER A 125 -22.57 -3.02 5.90
N THR A 126 -21.82 -2.24 5.12
CA THR A 126 -22.26 -1.67 3.83
C THR A 126 -21.13 -1.73 2.83
N VAL A 127 -21.36 -2.39 1.68
CA VAL A 127 -20.40 -2.38 0.57
C VAL A 127 -20.45 -0.99 -0.09
N LEU A 128 -19.31 -0.31 -0.09
CA LEU A 128 -19.15 1.03 -0.65
C LEU A 128 -18.67 1.02 -2.11
N GLY A 129 -17.93 -0.02 -2.49
CA GLY A 129 -17.42 -0.22 -3.84
C GLY A 129 -17.09 -1.69 -4.07
N ASN A 130 -17.26 -2.15 -5.30
CA ASN A 130 -16.99 -3.52 -5.68
C ASN A 130 -16.32 -3.56 -7.06
N ASN A 131 -15.42 -4.53 -7.27
CA ASN A 131 -14.68 -4.71 -8.53
C ASN A 131 -13.94 -3.44 -8.98
N LEU A 132 -13.36 -2.70 -8.03
CA LEU A 132 -12.53 -1.53 -8.28
C LEU A 132 -11.15 -1.99 -8.77
N PRO A 133 -10.58 -1.41 -9.83
CA PRO A 133 -9.27 -1.82 -10.34
C PRO A 133 -8.14 -1.29 -9.45
N THR A 134 -7.12 -2.10 -9.20
CA THR A 134 -5.79 -1.58 -8.88
C THR A 134 -5.15 -1.06 -10.18
N PRO A 135 -4.15 -0.16 -10.16
CA PRO A 135 -3.28 0.02 -11.32
C PRO A 135 -2.43 -1.24 -11.53
N PRO A 136 -1.78 -1.40 -12.71
CA PRO A 136 -0.68 -2.36 -12.84
C PRO A 136 0.48 -2.01 -11.90
N VAL A 137 1.48 -2.87 -11.77
CA VAL A 137 2.74 -2.50 -11.08
C VAL A 137 3.64 -1.66 -11.99
N ASN A 138 4.47 -0.80 -11.42
CA ASN A 138 5.45 0.02 -12.13
C ASN A 138 6.71 -0.80 -12.43
N ILE A 139 6.75 -1.38 -13.62
CA ILE A 139 7.81 -2.32 -14.05
C ILE A 139 8.94 -1.57 -14.76
N GLY A 140 8.59 -0.51 -15.49
CA GLY A 140 9.52 0.27 -16.28
C GLY A 140 8.99 0.64 -17.68
N PRO A 141 9.81 1.35 -18.47
CA PRO A 141 9.34 2.12 -19.63
C PRO A 141 8.74 1.28 -20.77
N ARG A 142 9.03 -0.03 -20.85
CA ARG A 142 8.43 -0.91 -21.88
C ARG A 142 7.05 -1.43 -21.49
N SER A 143 6.79 -1.61 -20.21
CA SER A 143 5.52 -2.20 -19.72
C SER A 143 4.58 -1.13 -19.21
N THR A 144 5.07 -0.15 -18.45
CA THR A 144 4.27 0.92 -17.83
C THR A 144 4.92 2.29 -18.07
N PRO A 145 5.01 2.75 -19.34
CA PRO A 145 5.68 3.99 -19.69
C PRO A 145 5.12 5.24 -18.99
N ASN A 146 3.81 5.26 -18.71
CA ASN A 146 3.11 6.37 -18.07
C ASN A 146 2.42 5.91 -16.78
N TYR A 147 3.19 5.41 -15.83
CA TYR A 147 2.64 4.83 -14.59
C TYR A 147 1.73 5.79 -13.83
N THR A 148 2.08 7.08 -13.76
CA THR A 148 1.28 8.09 -13.07
C THR A 148 -0.15 8.19 -13.61
N ASP A 149 -0.35 8.09 -14.92
CA ASP A 149 -1.69 8.16 -15.52
C ASP A 149 -2.51 6.92 -15.18
N LEU A 150 -1.89 5.74 -15.22
CA LEU A 150 -2.50 4.47 -14.81
C LEU A 150 -2.92 4.50 -13.33
N ALA A 151 -2.02 5.00 -12.47
CA ALA A 151 -2.24 5.19 -11.06
C ALA A 151 -3.39 6.17 -10.75
N ASN A 152 -3.47 7.28 -11.50
CA ASN A 152 -4.54 8.27 -11.36
C ASN A 152 -5.89 7.73 -11.85
N ALA A 153 -5.90 6.97 -12.95
CA ALA A 153 -7.10 6.32 -13.47
C ALA A 153 -7.69 5.27 -12.52
N ALA A 154 -6.89 4.75 -11.57
CA ALA A 154 -7.32 3.79 -10.56
C ALA A 154 -7.87 4.44 -9.28
N VAL A 155 -7.95 5.78 -9.22
CA VAL A 155 -8.63 6.48 -8.13
C VAL A 155 -10.14 6.41 -8.35
N ASN A 156 -10.87 5.90 -7.37
CA ASN A 156 -12.31 5.69 -7.46
C ASN A 156 -13.08 6.52 -6.43
N THR A 157 -14.32 6.89 -6.76
CA THR A 157 -15.28 7.47 -5.82
C THR A 157 -16.25 6.38 -5.38
N LEU A 158 -16.39 6.21 -4.06
CA LEU A 158 -17.26 5.24 -3.43
C LEU A 158 -18.71 5.73 -3.35
N SER A 159 -19.65 4.82 -3.07
CA SER A 159 -21.08 5.14 -2.97
C SER A 159 -21.44 6.14 -1.87
N ASP A 160 -20.58 6.30 -0.85
CA ASP A 160 -20.74 7.31 0.21
C ASP A 160 -19.99 8.62 -0.07
N GLY A 161 -19.43 8.79 -1.28
CA GLY A 161 -18.70 9.98 -1.70
C GLY A 161 -17.23 10.01 -1.28
N SER A 162 -16.75 9.01 -0.54
CA SER A 162 -15.31 8.87 -0.22
C SER A 162 -14.49 8.59 -1.47
N ASN A 163 -13.21 9.00 -1.49
CA ASN A 163 -12.28 8.60 -2.55
C ASN A 163 -11.39 7.46 -2.05
N VAL A 164 -11.05 6.54 -2.95
CA VAL A 164 -10.20 5.40 -2.63
C VAL A 164 -9.20 5.13 -3.75
N PHE A 165 -8.03 4.63 -3.38
CA PHE A 165 -7.02 4.09 -4.27
C PHE A 165 -6.35 2.88 -3.60
N ALA A 166 -5.99 1.86 -4.37
CA ALA A 166 -5.15 0.76 -3.89
C ALA A 166 -4.15 0.34 -4.97
N GLY A 167 -2.86 0.35 -4.65
CA GLY A 167 -1.78 -0.06 -5.55
C GLY A 167 -0.44 0.60 -5.23
N GLN A 168 0.54 0.43 -6.13
CA GLN A 168 1.91 0.83 -5.89
C GLN A 168 2.10 2.36 -5.86
N ARG A 169 2.85 2.87 -4.87
CA ARG A 169 3.29 4.26 -4.72
C ARG A 169 4.74 4.30 -4.26
N ASP A 170 5.43 5.39 -4.58
CA ASP A 170 6.79 5.64 -4.11
C ASP A 170 6.82 5.65 -2.57
N GLU A 171 7.85 5.06 -1.97
CA GLU A 171 8.02 5.09 -0.51
C GLU A 171 8.38 6.52 -0.07
N ALA A 172 7.61 7.05 0.88
CA ALA A 172 7.79 8.40 1.41
C ALA A 172 8.63 8.42 2.69
N PHE A 173 8.82 7.26 3.34
CA PHE A 173 9.61 7.12 4.56
C PHE A 173 11.10 7.07 4.26
N TYR A 174 11.81 8.14 4.62
CA TYR A 174 13.26 8.24 4.51
C TYR A 174 13.93 7.49 5.66
N VAL A 175 14.73 6.47 5.35
CA VAL A 175 15.40 5.66 6.36
C VAL A 175 16.69 5.02 5.86
N ASP A 176 17.74 5.06 6.69
CA ASP A 176 19.02 4.40 6.45
C ASP A 176 19.00 2.97 7.04
N LEU A 177 18.27 2.07 6.38
CA LEU A 177 18.02 0.71 6.89
C LEU A 177 19.33 -0.05 7.11
N GLY A 178 20.27 0.06 6.17
CA GLY A 178 21.58 -0.59 6.30
C GLY A 178 22.33 -0.12 7.55
N SER A 179 22.31 1.17 7.83
CA SER A 179 22.90 1.74 9.06
C SER A 179 22.16 1.32 10.32
N ILE A 180 20.83 1.38 10.33
CA ILE A 180 20.02 1.12 11.52
C ILE A 180 20.08 -0.37 11.89
N PHE A 181 19.98 -1.27 10.91
CA PHE A 181 20.04 -2.71 11.16
C PHE A 181 21.46 -3.26 11.32
N ASP A 182 22.47 -2.55 10.84
CA ASP A 182 23.87 -2.81 11.20
C ASP A 182 24.21 -2.16 12.55
N LEU A 183 23.73 -2.80 13.62
CA LEU A 183 24.01 -2.44 15.02
C LEU A 183 23.63 -1.00 15.42
N GLY A 184 22.63 -0.40 14.77
CA GLY A 184 22.19 0.95 15.09
C GLY A 184 23.28 2.00 14.83
N THR A 185 24.01 1.89 13.71
CA THR A 185 25.12 2.77 13.33
C THR A 185 24.63 4.15 12.85
N LEU A 186 23.86 4.86 13.69
CA LEU A 186 23.19 6.13 13.41
C LEU A 186 24.13 7.19 12.84
N ARG A 187 23.93 7.54 11.57
CA ARG A 187 24.63 8.62 10.88
C ARG A 187 24.01 9.99 11.19
N PRO A 188 24.80 11.07 11.36
CA PRO A 188 26.26 11.16 11.30
C PRO A 188 26.98 10.98 12.66
N PHE A 189 26.31 10.38 13.66
CA PHE A 189 26.79 10.29 15.05
C PHE A 189 27.63 9.05 15.34
N GLN A 190 27.84 8.18 14.35
CA GLN A 190 28.45 6.87 14.55
C GLN A 190 29.92 6.92 15.02
N ASN A 191 30.58 8.07 14.91
CA ASN A 191 31.88 8.31 15.50
C ASN A 191 31.85 8.39 17.04
N LEU A 192 30.67 8.56 17.65
CA LEU A 192 30.45 8.59 19.09
C LEU A 192 30.03 7.23 19.66
N HIS A 193 29.85 6.20 18.81
CA HIS A 193 29.39 4.88 19.23
C HIS A 193 30.54 4.02 19.80
N LEU A 194 30.17 2.92 20.47
CA LEU A 194 31.15 1.98 21.06
C LEU A 194 32.11 1.38 20.01
N ILE A 195 31.61 1.10 18.81
CA ILE A 195 32.40 0.66 17.65
C ILE A 195 32.39 1.82 16.65
N PRO A 196 33.34 2.77 16.73
CA PRO A 196 33.27 4.00 15.96
C PRO A 196 33.69 3.77 14.51
N THR A 197 33.00 4.44 13.59
CA THR A 197 33.43 4.63 12.20
C THR A 197 33.44 6.13 11.87
N PRO A 198 34.14 6.57 10.81
CA PRO A 198 34.12 7.98 10.41
C PRO A 198 32.69 8.48 10.18
N ALA A 199 32.39 9.70 10.63
CA ALA A 199 31.10 10.35 10.38
C ALA A 199 30.82 10.40 8.87
N ALA A 200 29.56 10.17 8.50
CA ALA A 200 29.12 10.05 7.11
C ALA A 200 27.68 10.57 7.01
N PRO A 201 27.24 11.07 5.85
CA PRO A 201 25.85 11.46 5.66
C PRO A 201 24.92 10.24 5.75
N GLY A 202 23.68 10.46 6.20
CA GLY A 202 22.65 9.43 6.14
C GLY A 202 22.32 9.06 4.69
N VAL A 203 21.94 7.80 4.47
CA VAL A 203 21.58 7.26 3.16
C VAL A 203 20.10 6.95 3.14
N ASP A 204 19.41 7.41 2.10
CA ASP A 204 18.04 7.00 1.81
C ASP A 204 18.03 5.60 1.21
N THR A 205 17.73 4.58 2.03
CA THR A 205 17.73 3.20 1.54
C THR A 205 16.47 2.87 0.74
N THR A 206 15.37 3.60 0.98
CA THR A 206 14.08 3.37 0.33
C THR A 206 13.95 4.13 -1.00
N LYS A 207 14.87 5.05 -1.29
CA LYS A 207 14.91 5.80 -2.56
C LYS A 207 14.79 4.90 -3.79
N GLY A 208 13.76 5.14 -4.60
CA GLY A 208 13.50 4.43 -5.85
C GLY A 208 12.80 3.09 -5.67
N PHE A 209 12.43 2.74 -4.44
CA PHE A 209 11.55 1.62 -4.12
C PHE A 209 10.13 2.12 -3.86
N SER A 210 9.18 1.25 -4.11
CA SER A 210 7.77 1.52 -3.85
C SER A 210 7.22 0.66 -2.71
N VAL A 211 5.96 0.94 -2.36
CA VAL A 211 5.09 0.16 -1.48
C VAL A 211 3.72 0.02 -2.10
N HIS A 212 2.95 -0.97 -1.69
CA HIS A 212 1.52 -1.07 -1.98
C HIS A 212 0.72 -0.26 -0.96
N SER A 213 0.13 0.85 -1.40
CA SER A 213 -0.70 1.72 -0.55
C SER A 213 -2.18 1.43 -0.73
N ILE A 214 -2.91 1.32 0.39
CA ILE A 214 -4.35 1.52 0.46
C ILE A 214 -4.59 2.94 0.96
N ALA A 215 -5.18 3.79 0.12
CA ALA A 215 -5.49 5.17 0.42
C ALA A 215 -7.00 5.39 0.42
N ILE A 216 -7.54 6.00 1.46
CA ILE A 216 -8.94 6.41 1.53
C ILE A 216 -9.06 7.82 2.09
N ARG A 217 -9.85 8.66 1.41
CA ARG A 217 -10.23 9.99 1.88
C ARG A 217 -11.70 9.99 2.25
N VAL A 218 -11.99 10.27 3.52
CA VAL A 218 -13.32 10.17 4.12
C VAL A 218 -13.72 11.51 4.75
N PRO A 219 -15.01 11.85 4.88
CA PRO A 219 -15.43 13.05 5.60
C PRO A 219 -14.95 13.03 7.06
N LYS A 220 -14.63 14.21 7.61
CA LYS A 220 -14.48 14.39 9.05
C LYS A 220 -15.87 14.23 9.69
N SER A 221 -16.02 13.19 10.49
CA SER A 221 -17.16 13.03 11.41
C SER A 221 -16.94 13.84 12.66
#